data_AF-A0A397AI36-F1
#
_entry.id   AF-A0A397AI36-F1
#
_cell.length_a   1.000
_cell.length_b   1.000
_cell.length_c   1.000
_cell.angle_alpha   90.00
_cell.angle_beta   90.00
_cell.angle_gamma   90.00
#
_symmetry.space_group_name_H-M   'P 1'
#
loop_
_entity.id
_entity.type
_entity.pdbx_description
1 polymer ?
#
loop_
_entity_poly.entity_id
_entity_poly.type
_entity_poly.pdbx_seq_one_letter_code
_entity_poly.pdbx_strand_id
1 'polypeptide(L)'
;MNTWFEPAIFNATSTNVRGLSLINTGGIIREDPVNVSPSIVYRASNPDLVRALVVNQNDGANGDTLELELLSQKDIAGDYLLEIYIPSNSLQYIHTGDGGNTVVGPNTLIVDSNRDIEIKALGSGSIFVETENIGSSFFMVEAQSSGDIHINVDNILSADVLDLAAQGSGEVSLLAGYTSTTSLVAVASGSGNVFVGNPTNDRASPSIMTTDLITKVFGDGSVVFLTDGSCASSFVQTSGTGSAFLSSMTCQDTGVVLLNTGNIYVTSTDSFASEDRGTGDVFAAIDALTTNATGTYYPLPDNVLLGAPTYTSLVVPDRTPTTIEIKGVHSTSPDKLPPTVVSRGSNAIGEGCVAGIVLALVLLAAIAGVLIRRRVKARKHPQVKLNYVTEVEFAQLATPAGADEKVLSMQTA
;
A
#
# COMPACT_ATOMS: atom_id res chain seq x y z
N MET A 1 -27.07 -5.45 34.11
CA MET A 1 -25.59 -5.59 34.15
C MET A 1 -25.30 -7.00 33.67
N ASN A 2 -24.75 -7.16 32.46
CA ASN A 2 -24.41 -8.49 31.95
C ASN A 2 -23.30 -9.06 32.84
N THR A 3 -23.60 -10.15 33.54
CA THR A 3 -22.61 -10.89 34.33
C THR A 3 -21.73 -11.67 33.37
N TRP A 4 -20.51 -11.21 33.16
CA TRP A 4 -19.50 -11.94 32.39
C TRP A 4 -19.09 -13.21 33.14
N PHE A 5 -18.88 -14.30 32.39
CA PHE A 5 -18.27 -15.51 32.94
C PHE A 5 -16.76 -15.28 33.20
N GLU A 6 -16.14 -16.23 33.92
CA GLU A 6 -14.69 -16.21 34.14
C GLU A 6 -13.98 -16.12 32.79
N PRO A 7 -13.03 -15.19 32.63
CA PRO A 7 -12.39 -14.98 31.34
C PRO A 7 -11.42 -16.10 30.98
N ALA A 8 -11.35 -16.43 29.69
CA ALA A 8 -10.25 -17.23 29.18
C ALA A 8 -9.03 -16.32 29.02
N ILE A 9 -7.90 -16.73 29.60
CA ILE A 9 -6.63 -16.02 29.53
C ILE A 9 -5.62 -16.94 28.85
N PHE A 10 -4.94 -16.42 27.84
CA PHE A 10 -3.84 -17.09 27.17
C PHE A 10 -2.59 -16.22 27.26
N ASN A 11 -1.44 -16.84 27.55
CA ASN A 11 -0.14 -16.18 27.50
C ASN A 11 0.70 -16.88 26.44
N ALA A 12 1.24 -16.11 25.50
CA ALA A 12 2.13 -16.66 24.49
C ALA A 12 3.39 -17.24 25.15
N THR A 13 3.85 -18.36 24.62
CA THR A 13 5.06 -19.03 25.13
C THR A 13 6.33 -18.43 24.55
N SER A 14 6.22 -17.66 23.47
CA SER A 14 7.33 -17.02 22.76
C SER A 14 7.30 -15.51 22.89
N THR A 15 8.48 -14.91 23.03
CA THR A 15 8.71 -13.47 22.94
C THR A 15 8.89 -13.00 21.48
N ASN A 16 8.94 -13.94 20.54
CA ASN A 16 9.14 -13.70 19.12
C ASN A 16 7.84 -13.71 18.32
N VAL A 17 6.69 -13.58 18.99
CA VAL A 17 5.42 -13.37 18.28
C VAL A 17 5.46 -12.02 17.56
N ARG A 18 5.20 -12.05 16.27
CA ARG A 18 5.19 -10.89 15.37
C ARG A 18 3.91 -10.81 14.54
N GLY A 19 3.06 -11.83 14.56
CA GLY A 19 1.84 -11.89 13.78
C GLY A 19 0.60 -12.20 14.60
N LEU A 20 -0.54 -11.66 14.16
CA LEU A 20 -1.88 -12.01 14.60
C LEU A 20 -2.73 -12.39 13.39
N SER A 21 -3.44 -13.51 13.49
CA SER A 21 -4.46 -13.94 12.53
C SER A 21 -5.77 -14.14 13.26
N LEU A 22 -6.77 -13.31 12.97
CA LEU A 22 -8.10 -13.34 13.59
C LEU A 22 -9.09 -13.94 12.59
N ILE A 23 -9.62 -15.13 12.91
CA ILE A 23 -10.50 -15.90 12.04
C ILE A 23 -11.88 -16.01 12.70
N ASN A 24 -12.94 -15.63 11.98
CA ASN A 24 -14.30 -15.58 12.51
C ASN A 24 -14.43 -14.73 13.79
N THR A 25 -13.56 -13.74 13.95
CA THR A 25 -13.49 -12.86 15.13
C THR A 25 -12.83 -11.53 14.78
N GLY A 26 -13.04 -10.52 15.63
CA GLY A 26 -12.28 -9.28 15.69
C GLY A 26 -11.91 -8.98 17.14
N GLY A 27 -11.01 -8.03 17.37
CA GLY A 27 -10.55 -7.74 18.73
C GLY A 27 -9.85 -6.41 18.88
N ILE A 28 -9.51 -6.08 20.12
CA ILE A 28 -8.81 -4.85 20.47
C ILE A 28 -7.37 -5.22 20.80
N ILE A 29 -6.45 -4.75 19.98
CA ILE A 29 -5.02 -4.92 20.16
C ILE A 29 -4.47 -3.70 20.89
N ARG A 30 -3.78 -3.93 22.01
CA ARG A 30 -3.25 -2.90 22.90
C ARG A 30 -1.78 -3.13 23.15
N GLU A 31 -1.05 -2.04 23.36
CA GLU A 31 0.31 -2.08 23.88
C GLU A 31 0.33 -2.68 25.30
N ASP A 32 1.32 -3.53 25.55
CA ASP A 32 1.78 -3.95 26.86
C ASP A 32 3.26 -3.58 27.01
N PRO A 33 3.57 -2.46 27.69
CA PRO A 33 4.95 -2.01 27.81
C PRO A 33 5.75 -2.79 28.87
N VAL A 34 5.11 -3.72 29.58
CA VAL A 34 5.71 -4.45 30.71
C VAL A 34 6.11 -5.87 30.31
N ASN A 35 5.21 -6.59 29.62
CA ASN A 35 5.45 -7.98 29.27
C ASN A 35 6.13 -8.12 27.91
N VAL A 36 7.10 -9.04 27.84
CA VAL A 36 7.88 -9.33 26.62
C VAL A 36 7.24 -10.37 25.70
N SER A 37 6.17 -11.02 26.17
CA SER A 37 5.37 -11.99 25.42
C SER A 37 3.92 -11.51 25.38
N PRO A 38 3.21 -11.67 24.25
CA PRO A 38 1.80 -11.31 24.17
C PRO A 38 0.92 -12.08 25.14
N SER A 39 -0.21 -11.47 25.51
CA SER A 39 -1.28 -12.14 26.23
C SER A 39 -2.64 -11.81 25.65
N ILE A 40 -3.61 -12.70 25.83
CA ILE A 40 -4.96 -12.58 25.32
C ILE A 40 -5.92 -12.73 26.50
N VAL A 41 -6.91 -11.85 26.55
CA VAL A 41 -7.95 -11.83 27.54
C VAL A 41 -9.30 -11.85 26.83
N TYR A 42 -10.01 -12.97 26.97
CA TYR A 42 -11.28 -13.20 26.29
C TYR A 42 -12.43 -13.30 27.29
N ARG A 43 -13.49 -12.53 27.05
CA ARG A 43 -14.72 -12.52 27.85
C ARG A 43 -15.89 -12.83 26.94
N ALA A 44 -16.82 -13.65 27.41
CA ALA A 44 -18.03 -13.95 26.67
C ALA A 44 -19.27 -13.98 27.59
N SER A 45 -20.43 -13.73 26.99
CA SER A 45 -21.72 -13.70 27.68
C SER A 45 -22.22 -15.07 28.09
N ASN A 46 -21.62 -16.15 27.59
CA ASN A 46 -21.97 -17.53 27.92
C ASN A 46 -20.75 -18.47 27.84
N PRO A 47 -20.75 -19.60 28.57
CA PRO A 47 -19.60 -20.49 28.65
C PRO A 47 -19.37 -21.37 27.41
N ASP A 48 -20.35 -21.51 26.52
CA ASP A 48 -20.14 -22.17 25.23
C ASP A 48 -19.28 -21.27 24.33
N LEU A 49 -19.54 -19.96 24.33
CA LEU A 49 -18.76 -18.97 23.60
C LEU A 49 -17.34 -18.81 24.18
N VAL A 50 -17.17 -18.84 25.52
CA VAL A 50 -15.83 -18.90 26.14
C VAL A 50 -15.01 -20.08 25.60
N ARG A 51 -15.63 -21.24 25.40
CA ARG A 51 -14.97 -22.46 24.90
C ARG A 51 -14.83 -22.49 23.38
N ALA A 52 -15.47 -21.58 22.66
CA ALA A 52 -15.38 -21.50 21.21
C ALA A 52 -14.08 -20.85 20.73
N LEU A 53 -13.39 -20.08 21.60
CA LEU A 53 -12.10 -19.51 21.27
C LEU A 53 -11.01 -20.59 21.26
N VAL A 54 -10.40 -20.75 20.09
CA VAL A 54 -9.18 -21.54 19.87
C VAL A 54 -8.04 -20.56 19.62
N VAL A 55 -6.93 -20.78 20.32
CA VAL A 55 -5.69 -20.00 20.12
C VAL A 55 -4.56 -20.96 19.80
N ASN A 56 -3.95 -20.79 18.63
CA ASN A 56 -2.76 -21.52 18.20
C ASN A 56 -1.58 -20.55 18.08
N GLN A 57 -0.40 -20.97 18.55
CA GLN A 57 0.84 -20.26 18.30
C GLN A 57 1.65 -21.05 17.27
N ASN A 58 1.88 -20.45 16.12
CA ASN A 58 2.56 -21.06 14.98
C ASN A 58 3.95 -20.44 14.81
N ASP A 59 4.98 -21.28 14.84
CA ASP A 59 6.37 -20.82 14.64
C ASP A 59 6.59 -20.39 13.19
N GLY A 60 7.32 -19.29 12.99
CA GLY A 60 7.58 -18.73 11.66
C GLY A 60 9.00 -18.21 11.49
N ALA A 61 9.49 -18.23 10.24
CA ALA A 61 10.85 -17.74 9.92
C ALA A 61 11.04 -16.25 10.22
N ASN A 62 9.96 -15.45 10.16
CA ASN A 62 9.98 -14.01 10.39
C ASN A 62 9.39 -13.59 11.76
N GLY A 63 9.15 -14.57 12.64
CA GLY A 63 8.41 -14.41 13.87
C GLY A 63 7.23 -15.37 13.95
N ASP A 64 6.78 -15.63 15.17
CA ASP A 64 5.66 -16.53 15.43
C ASP A 64 4.34 -15.77 15.24
N THR A 65 3.29 -16.49 14.89
CA THR A 65 1.94 -15.93 14.69
C THR A 65 0.99 -16.54 15.70
N LEU A 66 0.18 -15.70 16.36
CA LEU A 66 -0.98 -16.16 17.11
C LEU A 66 -2.18 -16.19 16.18
N GLU A 67 -2.75 -17.36 15.99
CA GLU A 67 -4.00 -17.58 15.28
C GLU A 67 -5.12 -17.72 16.31
N LEU A 68 -6.11 -16.85 16.22
CA LEU A 68 -7.28 -16.80 17.10
C LEU A 68 -8.51 -17.10 16.23
N GLU A 69 -9.20 -18.18 16.55
CA GLU A 69 -10.39 -18.60 15.82
C GLU A 69 -11.57 -18.80 16.76
N LEU A 70 -12.75 -18.28 16.39
CA LEU A 70 -14.01 -18.66 17.03
C LEU A 70 -14.66 -19.81 16.25
N LEU A 71 -14.66 -21.00 16.85
CA LEU A 71 -15.17 -22.23 16.26
C LEU A 71 -16.10 -22.98 17.22
N SER A 72 -17.20 -23.53 16.70
CA SER A 72 -18.12 -24.35 17.48
C SER A 72 -18.74 -25.49 16.67
N GLN A 73 -19.03 -26.60 17.36
CA GLN A 73 -19.79 -27.73 16.81
C GLN A 73 -21.32 -27.54 16.93
N LYS A 74 -21.77 -26.51 17.64
CA LYS A 74 -23.18 -26.19 17.86
C LYS A 74 -23.43 -24.72 17.52
N ASP A 75 -24.67 -24.41 17.18
CA ASP A 75 -25.11 -23.04 17.06
C ASP A 75 -24.95 -22.34 18.42
N ILE A 76 -24.15 -21.28 18.46
CA ILE A 76 -23.93 -20.44 19.63
C ILE A 76 -24.12 -18.99 19.21
N ALA A 77 -24.82 -18.21 20.02
CA ALA A 77 -24.89 -16.76 19.86
C ALA A 77 -24.59 -16.09 21.19
N GLY A 78 -24.04 -14.89 21.15
CA GLY A 78 -23.75 -14.12 22.35
C GLY A 78 -22.87 -12.91 22.05
N ASP A 79 -22.41 -12.28 23.13
CA ASP A 79 -21.51 -11.15 23.06
C ASP A 79 -20.14 -11.59 23.57
N TYR A 80 -19.08 -11.10 22.93
CA TYR A 80 -17.72 -11.33 23.36
C TYR A 80 -16.89 -10.05 23.37
N LEU A 81 -15.83 -10.04 24.15
CA LEU A 81 -14.80 -9.03 24.16
C LEU A 81 -13.44 -9.74 24.12
N LEU A 82 -12.69 -9.47 23.05
CA LEU A 82 -11.35 -10.02 22.83
C LEU A 82 -10.33 -8.88 22.94
N GLU A 83 -9.51 -8.93 23.98
CA GLU A 83 -8.41 -7.99 24.18
C GLU A 83 -7.07 -8.71 24.03
N ILE A 84 -6.21 -8.18 23.17
CA ILE A 84 -4.91 -8.76 22.84
C ILE A 84 -3.86 -7.73 23.26
N TYR A 85 -2.97 -8.13 24.16
CA TYR A 85 -1.91 -7.30 24.71
C TYR A 85 -0.59 -7.70 24.05
N ILE A 86 0.06 -6.75 23.39
CA ILE A 86 1.24 -6.97 22.54
C ILE A 86 2.39 -6.10 23.05
N PRO A 87 3.63 -6.64 23.14
CA PRO A 87 4.79 -5.84 23.52
C PRO A 87 4.97 -4.61 22.62
N SER A 88 5.46 -3.51 23.18
CA SER A 88 5.66 -2.26 22.43
C SER A 88 6.44 -2.48 21.13
N ASN A 89 5.95 -1.90 20.04
CA ASN A 89 6.56 -1.87 18.72
C ASN A 89 7.05 -3.23 18.20
N SER A 90 6.24 -4.28 18.36
CA SER A 90 6.64 -5.65 18.03
C SER A 90 5.82 -6.32 16.93
N LEU A 91 4.62 -5.81 16.65
CA LEU A 91 3.68 -6.41 15.70
C LEU A 91 4.05 -6.05 14.26
N GLN A 92 4.17 -7.06 13.39
CA GLN A 92 4.47 -6.91 11.96
C GLN A 92 3.28 -7.32 11.10
N TYR A 93 2.58 -8.40 11.48
CA TYR A 93 1.55 -9.03 10.65
C TYR A 93 0.19 -8.97 11.35
N ILE A 94 -0.84 -8.46 10.68
CA ILE A 94 -2.21 -8.43 11.18
C ILE A 94 -3.15 -8.89 10.08
N HIS A 95 -3.70 -10.08 10.21
CA HIS A 95 -4.68 -10.62 9.30
C HIS A 95 -6.02 -10.77 10.02
N THR A 96 -7.10 -10.30 9.41
CA THR A 96 -8.46 -10.54 9.87
C THR A 96 -9.28 -11.21 8.78
N GLY A 97 -10.11 -12.18 9.15
CA GLY A 97 -11.07 -12.83 8.27
C GLY A 97 -12.47 -12.24 8.47
N ASP A 98 -13.46 -13.13 8.60
CA ASP A 98 -14.83 -12.77 8.96
C ASP A 98 -14.99 -12.56 10.47
N GLY A 99 -16.13 -12.01 10.91
CA GLY A 99 -16.61 -12.14 12.30
C GLY A 99 -16.33 -10.99 13.28
N GLY A 100 -15.78 -9.86 12.84
CA GLY A 100 -15.74 -8.64 13.65
C GLY A 100 -14.76 -7.58 13.17
N ASN A 101 -14.75 -6.44 13.85
CA ASN A 101 -13.79 -5.37 13.63
C ASN A 101 -12.56 -5.55 14.53
N THR A 102 -11.39 -5.26 13.98
CA THR A 102 -10.11 -5.29 14.70
C THR A 102 -9.59 -3.88 14.88
N VAL A 103 -9.33 -3.47 16.12
CA VAL A 103 -8.80 -2.14 16.46
C VAL A 103 -7.38 -2.29 16.98
N VAL A 104 -6.43 -1.70 16.26
CA VAL A 104 -5.00 -1.72 16.55
C VAL A 104 -4.63 -0.39 17.19
N GLY A 105 -4.33 -0.44 18.49
CA GLY A 105 -3.93 0.74 19.24
C GLY A 105 -2.48 1.19 18.97
N PRO A 106 -2.12 2.38 19.48
CA PRO A 106 -0.79 2.95 19.30
C PRO A 106 0.30 2.08 19.94
N ASN A 107 1.54 2.27 19.47
CA ASN A 107 2.75 1.59 19.95
C ASN A 107 2.73 0.06 19.86
N THR A 108 1.84 -0.53 19.06
CA THR A 108 1.77 -1.99 18.86
C THR A 108 2.56 -2.43 17.63
N LEU A 109 2.38 -1.72 16.52
CA LEU A 109 3.09 -1.94 15.26
C LEU A 109 4.58 -1.63 15.40
N ILE A 110 5.42 -2.44 14.77
CA ILE A 110 6.87 -2.21 14.71
C ILE A 110 7.19 -0.88 14.01
N VAL A 111 8.27 -0.24 14.46
CA VAL A 111 8.84 0.95 13.83
C VAL A 111 10.32 0.68 13.56
N ASP A 112 10.61 0.04 12.42
CA ASP A 112 11.96 -0.34 12.01
C ASP A 112 12.04 -0.40 10.48
N SER A 113 12.85 0.47 9.87
CA SER A 113 13.01 0.58 8.42
C SER A 113 13.60 -0.67 7.74
N ASN A 114 14.05 -1.67 8.51
CA ASN A 114 14.57 -2.93 7.97
C ASN A 114 13.56 -4.08 8.07
N ARG A 115 12.33 -3.79 8.51
CA ARG A 115 11.31 -4.79 8.78
C ARG A 115 10.08 -4.49 7.93
N ASP A 116 9.35 -5.55 7.63
CA ASP A 116 8.16 -5.46 6.81
C ASP A 116 6.92 -5.44 7.71
N ILE A 117 5.91 -4.69 7.29
CA ILE A 117 4.61 -4.60 7.95
C ILE A 117 3.55 -5.01 6.94
N GLU A 118 2.63 -5.86 7.37
CA GLU A 118 1.57 -6.40 6.53
C GLU A 118 0.25 -6.42 7.30
N ILE A 119 -0.76 -5.78 6.72
CA ILE A 119 -2.10 -5.65 7.28
C ILE A 119 -3.12 -6.09 6.23
N LYS A 120 -3.90 -7.13 6.55
CA LYS A 120 -4.83 -7.75 5.61
C LYS A 120 -6.20 -7.95 6.21
N ALA A 121 -7.23 -7.49 5.51
CA ALA A 121 -8.62 -7.84 5.75
C ALA A 121 -9.07 -8.77 4.64
N LEU A 122 -9.18 -10.07 4.93
CA LEU A 122 -9.41 -11.12 3.93
C LEU A 122 -10.89 -11.47 3.73
N GLY A 123 -11.75 -11.05 4.65
CA GLY A 123 -13.18 -11.37 4.67
C GLY A 123 -14.04 -10.12 4.84
N SER A 124 -15.05 -10.21 5.68
CA SER A 124 -15.97 -9.12 6.01
C SER A 124 -15.54 -8.28 7.23
N GLY A 125 -14.54 -8.72 7.99
CA GLY A 125 -14.02 -7.98 9.13
C GLY A 125 -13.17 -6.78 8.69
N SER A 126 -13.31 -5.66 9.41
CA SER A 126 -12.55 -4.43 9.12
C SER A 126 -11.41 -4.20 10.12
N ILE A 127 -10.34 -3.52 9.71
CA ILE A 127 -9.19 -3.18 10.55
C ILE A 127 -9.10 -1.66 10.69
N PHE A 128 -8.94 -1.19 11.94
CA PHE A 128 -8.70 0.20 12.28
C PHE A 128 -7.35 0.30 12.97
N VAL A 129 -6.44 1.13 12.46
CA VAL A 129 -5.09 1.30 13.00
C VAL A 129 -4.90 2.75 13.40
N GLU A 130 -4.53 2.97 14.65
CA GLU A 130 -4.11 4.26 15.18
C GLU A 130 -2.64 4.15 15.63
N THR A 131 -1.74 4.92 15.01
CA THR A 131 -0.33 4.95 15.39
C THR A 131 0.26 6.34 15.21
N GLU A 132 1.35 6.63 15.92
CA GLU A 132 2.04 7.91 15.78
C GLU A 132 2.97 7.90 14.57
N ASN A 133 3.74 6.82 14.40
CA ASN A 133 4.73 6.69 13.34
C ASN A 133 4.70 5.28 12.73
N ILE A 134 5.10 5.19 11.47
CA ILE A 134 5.39 3.93 10.77
C ILE A 134 6.78 4.05 10.14
N GLY A 135 7.60 3.04 10.38
CA GLY A 135 8.90 2.88 9.73
C GLY A 135 9.05 1.44 9.27
N SER A 136 9.25 1.21 7.97
CA SER A 136 9.38 -0.13 7.39
C SER A 136 10.23 -0.15 6.12
N SER A 137 10.65 -1.35 5.71
CA SER A 137 11.17 -1.60 4.37
C SER A 137 10.01 -1.75 3.40
N PHE A 138 9.12 -2.70 3.69
CA PHE A 138 7.88 -2.92 2.92
C PHE A 138 6.67 -2.73 3.83
N PHE A 139 5.74 -1.84 3.45
CA PHE A 139 4.46 -1.69 4.13
C PHE A 139 3.33 -2.06 3.18
N MET A 140 2.63 -3.15 3.45
CA MET A 140 1.54 -3.66 2.65
C MET A 140 0.22 -3.61 3.40
N VAL A 141 -0.81 -3.11 2.70
CA VAL A 141 -2.17 -3.03 3.20
C VAL A 141 -3.11 -3.57 2.13
N GLU A 142 -3.85 -4.62 2.46
CA GLU A 142 -4.73 -5.30 1.51
C GLU A 142 -6.12 -5.56 2.10
N ALA A 143 -7.11 -4.86 1.58
CA ALA A 143 -8.52 -5.19 1.81
C ALA A 143 -9.00 -6.12 0.69
N GLN A 144 -9.61 -7.24 1.04
CA GLN A 144 -10.27 -8.19 0.14
C GLN A 144 -11.73 -8.37 0.55
N SER A 145 -12.55 -8.83 -0.39
CA SER A 145 -13.99 -9.05 -0.16
C SER A 145 -14.69 -7.75 0.22
N SER A 146 -15.20 -7.60 1.45
CA SER A 146 -15.99 -6.45 1.89
C SER A 146 -15.46 -5.80 3.17
N GLY A 147 -14.33 -6.26 3.71
CA GLY A 147 -13.72 -5.68 4.89
C GLY A 147 -12.94 -4.42 4.55
N ASP A 148 -13.06 -3.40 5.38
CA ASP A 148 -12.35 -2.13 5.20
C ASP A 148 -11.07 -2.09 6.03
N ILE A 149 -10.07 -1.36 5.56
CA ILE A 149 -8.88 -1.02 6.34
C ILE A 149 -8.75 0.49 6.43
N HIS A 150 -8.70 0.98 7.66
CA HIS A 150 -8.48 2.39 7.97
C HIS A 150 -7.23 2.55 8.82
N ILE A 151 -6.27 3.33 8.33
CA ILE A 151 -5.00 3.57 9.00
C ILE A 151 -4.81 5.06 9.16
N ASN A 152 -4.68 5.50 10.40
CA ASN A 152 -4.31 6.85 10.76
C ASN A 152 -2.91 6.85 11.40
N VAL A 153 -1.99 7.59 10.79
CA VAL A 153 -0.62 7.83 11.24
C VAL A 153 -0.48 9.31 11.58
N ASP A 154 -0.43 9.63 12.87
CA ASP A 154 -0.52 11.02 13.32
C ASP A 154 0.65 11.90 12.85
N ASN A 155 1.85 11.30 12.69
CA ASN A 155 3.06 12.03 12.35
C ASN A 155 3.70 11.57 11.03
N ILE A 156 4.53 10.52 11.03
CA ILE A 156 5.33 10.13 9.86
C ILE A 156 5.10 8.67 9.47
N LEU A 157 4.89 8.44 8.17
CA LEU A 157 5.01 7.14 7.52
C LEU A 157 6.23 7.17 6.59
N SER A 158 7.23 6.34 6.90
CA SER A 158 8.43 6.15 6.09
C SER A 158 8.56 4.69 5.69
N ALA A 159 8.49 4.39 4.39
CA ALA A 159 8.64 3.04 3.87
C ALA A 159 9.40 3.03 2.56
N ASP A 160 10.30 2.06 2.30
CA ASP A 160 10.91 1.95 0.97
C ASP A 160 9.83 1.68 -0.09
N VAL A 161 8.93 0.73 0.23
CA VAL A 161 7.76 0.42 -0.60
C VAL A 161 6.50 0.48 0.25
N LEU A 162 5.53 1.25 -0.24
CA LEU A 162 4.16 1.28 0.27
C LEU A 162 3.24 0.65 -0.78
N ASP A 163 2.57 -0.45 -0.45
CA ASP A 163 1.66 -1.17 -1.33
C ASP A 163 0.25 -1.21 -0.74
N LEU A 164 -0.70 -0.59 -1.43
CA LEU A 164 -2.09 -0.44 -1.02
C LEU A 164 -2.99 -1.12 -2.05
N ALA A 165 -3.80 -2.07 -1.59
CA ALA A 165 -4.70 -2.81 -2.46
C ALA A 165 -6.10 -2.92 -1.87
N ALA A 166 -7.10 -2.44 -2.61
CA ALA A 166 -8.51 -2.70 -2.36
C ALA A 166 -9.03 -3.68 -3.41
N GLN A 167 -9.49 -4.85 -2.98
CA GLN A 167 -9.99 -5.93 -3.83
C GLN A 167 -11.41 -6.32 -3.42
N GLY A 168 -12.32 -6.43 -4.39
CA GLY A 168 -13.74 -6.66 -4.11
C GLY A 168 -14.45 -5.34 -3.85
N SER A 169 -15.20 -5.22 -2.75
CA SER A 169 -15.91 -4.01 -2.35
C SER A 169 -15.33 -3.32 -1.11
N GLY A 170 -14.35 -3.92 -0.42
CA GLY A 170 -13.69 -3.32 0.74
C GLY A 170 -12.81 -2.13 0.35
N GLU A 171 -12.66 -1.17 1.26
CA GLU A 171 -11.90 0.06 1.06
C GLU A 171 -10.58 0.07 1.84
N VAL A 172 -9.56 0.75 1.30
CA VAL A 172 -8.33 1.07 2.03
C VAL A 172 -8.23 2.58 2.17
N SER A 173 -8.12 3.06 3.41
CA SER A 173 -7.83 4.47 3.70
C SER A 173 -6.54 4.58 4.52
N LEU A 174 -5.57 5.32 3.98
CA LEU A 174 -4.31 5.60 4.64
C LEU A 174 -4.15 7.12 4.77
N LEU A 175 -4.22 7.59 6.00
CA LEU A 175 -4.04 8.98 6.36
C LEU A 175 -2.78 9.11 7.20
N ALA A 176 -1.82 9.92 6.74
CA ALA A 176 -0.59 10.18 7.45
C ALA A 176 -0.27 11.67 7.50
N GLY A 177 0.30 12.15 8.62
CA GLY A 177 0.80 13.52 8.72
C GLY A 177 1.78 13.86 7.59
N TYR A 178 2.75 12.97 7.37
CA TYR A 178 3.71 13.01 6.27
C TYR A 178 4.07 11.59 5.81
N THR A 179 4.11 11.38 4.49
CA THR A 179 4.45 10.10 3.84
C THR A 179 5.71 10.27 3.00
N SER A 180 6.72 9.45 3.25
CA SER A 180 7.95 9.38 2.46
C SER A 180 8.21 7.96 1.99
N THR A 181 8.31 7.77 0.66
CA THR A 181 8.58 6.45 0.09
C THR A 181 9.52 6.46 -1.11
N THR A 182 10.13 5.31 -1.41
CA THR A 182 10.79 5.12 -2.71
C THR A 182 9.77 4.73 -3.77
N SER A 183 8.87 3.79 -3.44
CA SER A 183 7.79 3.35 -4.32
C SER A 183 6.46 3.39 -3.59
N LEU A 184 5.44 3.99 -4.19
CA LEU A 184 4.06 3.96 -3.73
C LEU A 184 3.20 3.28 -4.79
N VAL A 185 2.58 2.17 -4.42
CA VAL A 185 1.68 1.38 -5.27
C VAL A 185 0.28 1.48 -4.68
N ALA A 186 -0.69 1.88 -5.50
CA ALA A 186 -2.10 1.94 -5.13
C ALA A 186 -2.95 1.23 -6.19
N VAL A 187 -3.67 0.20 -5.76
CA VAL A 187 -4.47 -0.66 -6.64
C VAL A 187 -5.90 -0.74 -6.12
N ALA A 188 -6.85 -0.33 -6.94
CA ALA A 188 -8.27 -0.63 -6.74
C ALA A 188 -8.70 -1.69 -7.75
N SER A 189 -9.27 -2.80 -7.30
CA SER A 189 -9.76 -3.89 -8.15
C SER A 189 -11.13 -4.36 -7.68
N GLY A 190 -12.15 -4.35 -8.55
CA GLY A 190 -13.55 -4.48 -8.14
C GLY A 190 -14.18 -3.12 -7.90
N SER A 191 -15.03 -2.97 -6.88
CA SER A 191 -15.73 -1.73 -6.54
C SER A 191 -15.14 -0.98 -5.35
N GLY A 192 -14.15 -1.54 -4.65
CA GLY A 192 -13.49 -0.95 -3.50
C GLY A 192 -12.58 0.23 -3.86
N ASN A 193 -12.43 1.18 -2.95
CA ASN A 193 -11.65 2.40 -3.16
C ASN A 193 -10.35 2.40 -2.35
N VAL A 194 -9.33 3.10 -2.86
CA VAL A 194 -8.10 3.41 -2.12
C VAL A 194 -8.00 4.92 -1.94
N PHE A 195 -7.89 5.37 -0.69
CA PHE A 195 -7.71 6.76 -0.31
C PHE A 195 -6.34 6.95 0.34
N VAL A 196 -5.58 7.94 -0.13
CA VAL A 196 -4.26 8.29 0.43
C VAL A 196 -4.24 9.79 0.70
N GLY A 197 -3.84 10.20 1.90
CA GLY A 197 -3.77 11.63 2.24
C GLY A 197 -3.25 11.91 3.63
N ASN A 198 -3.61 13.07 4.16
CA ASN A 198 -3.36 13.48 5.54
C ASN A 198 -4.68 13.63 6.31
N PRO A 199 -4.73 13.29 7.62
CA PRO A 199 -5.95 13.34 8.42
C PRO A 199 -6.64 14.70 8.53
N THR A 200 -5.89 15.79 8.34
CA THR A 200 -6.41 17.17 8.42
C THR A 200 -6.99 17.69 7.11
N ASN A 201 -6.78 16.97 5.99
CA ASN A 201 -7.04 17.45 4.64
C ASN A 201 -6.43 18.84 4.35
N ASP A 202 -5.40 19.26 5.10
CA ASP A 202 -4.70 20.50 4.83
C ASP A 202 -3.86 20.34 3.56
N ARG A 203 -4.30 21.00 2.48
CA ARG A 203 -3.60 21.00 1.20
C ARG A 203 -2.46 22.01 1.14
N ALA A 204 -2.31 22.88 2.13
CA ALA A 204 -1.31 23.94 2.10
C ALA A 204 0.12 23.43 2.30
N SER A 205 0.29 22.20 2.81
CA SER A 205 1.60 21.58 3.02
C SER A 205 1.63 20.21 2.33
N PRO A 206 2.44 20.03 1.26
CA PRO A 206 2.57 18.74 0.60
C PRO A 206 2.94 17.67 1.61
N SER A 207 2.12 16.64 1.72
CA SER A 207 2.24 15.61 2.75
C SER A 207 2.71 14.27 2.20
N ILE A 208 2.90 14.14 0.89
CA ILE A 208 3.31 12.89 0.25
C ILE A 208 4.52 13.14 -0.66
N MET A 209 5.60 12.39 -0.44
CA MET A 209 6.80 12.38 -1.27
C MET A 209 7.15 10.95 -1.64
N THR A 210 7.10 10.62 -2.93
CA THR A 210 7.52 9.31 -3.45
C THR A 210 8.47 9.46 -4.64
N THR A 211 9.38 8.52 -4.88
CA THR A 211 10.15 8.53 -6.14
C THR A 211 9.29 8.00 -7.28
N ASP A 212 8.74 6.80 -7.11
CA ASP A 212 7.90 6.13 -8.09
C ASP A 212 6.47 5.97 -7.56
N LEU A 213 5.50 6.40 -8.36
CA LEU A 213 4.06 6.28 -8.10
C LEU A 213 3.44 5.34 -9.14
N ILE A 214 2.85 4.24 -8.69
CA ILE A 214 2.14 3.31 -9.55
C ILE A 214 0.68 3.27 -9.09
N THR A 215 -0.23 3.60 -9.99
CA THR A 215 -1.66 3.56 -9.71
C THR A 215 -2.40 2.72 -10.72
N LYS A 216 -3.23 1.80 -10.22
CA LYS A 216 -4.00 0.89 -11.07
C LYS A 216 -5.43 0.81 -10.61
N VAL A 217 -6.36 0.90 -11.57
CA VAL A 217 -7.79 0.79 -11.33
C VAL A 217 -8.36 -0.27 -12.27
N PHE A 218 -8.82 -1.37 -11.69
CA PHE A 218 -9.32 -2.56 -12.38
C PHE A 218 -10.75 -2.88 -11.93
N GLY A 219 -11.73 -2.18 -12.47
CA GLY A 219 -13.13 -2.35 -12.07
C GLY A 219 -13.83 -1.01 -11.94
N ASP A 220 -14.72 -0.90 -10.96
CA ASP A 220 -15.61 0.24 -10.74
C ASP A 220 -15.15 1.13 -9.56
N GLY A 221 -14.22 0.63 -8.74
CA GLY A 221 -13.61 1.35 -7.63
C GLY A 221 -12.62 2.42 -8.09
N SER A 222 -12.10 3.24 -7.19
CA SER A 222 -11.23 4.37 -7.53
C SER A 222 -10.01 4.47 -6.62
N VAL A 223 -8.96 5.13 -7.12
CA VAL A 223 -7.81 5.54 -6.30
C VAL A 223 -7.82 7.06 -6.20
N VAL A 224 -7.75 7.60 -4.99
CA VAL A 224 -7.87 9.03 -4.71
C VAL A 224 -6.75 9.52 -3.79
N PHE A 225 -5.98 10.50 -4.25
CA PHE A 225 -5.02 11.24 -3.44
C PHE A 225 -5.68 12.53 -2.92
N LEU A 226 -5.92 12.59 -1.60
CA LEU A 226 -6.72 13.64 -0.95
C LEU A 226 -5.94 14.92 -0.70
N THR A 227 -4.62 14.83 -0.58
CA THR A 227 -3.71 15.93 -0.27
C THR A 227 -2.57 16.03 -1.27
N ASP A 228 -1.95 17.21 -1.31
CA ASP A 228 -0.92 17.52 -2.29
C ASP A 228 0.36 16.72 -2.01
N GLY A 229 1.04 16.32 -3.08
CA GLY A 229 2.28 15.57 -3.00
C GLY A 229 3.14 15.73 -4.24
N SER A 230 4.31 15.08 -4.21
CA SER A 230 5.27 15.12 -5.32
C SER A 230 5.82 13.75 -5.65
N CYS A 231 6.14 13.55 -6.93
CA CYS A 231 6.86 12.36 -7.37
C CYS A 231 7.86 12.59 -8.50
N ALA A 232 8.83 11.69 -8.64
CA ALA A 232 9.73 11.73 -9.80
C ALA A 232 9.06 11.06 -11.01
N SER A 233 8.44 9.90 -10.83
CA SER A 233 7.77 9.20 -11.92
C SER A 233 6.41 8.64 -11.50
N SER A 234 5.43 8.73 -12.40
CA SER A 234 4.08 8.19 -12.23
C SER A 234 3.70 7.30 -13.40
N PHE A 235 3.12 6.14 -13.09
CA PHE A 235 2.46 5.27 -14.07
C PHE A 235 1.03 4.98 -13.62
N VAL A 236 0.06 5.36 -14.45
CA VAL A 236 -1.36 5.18 -14.18
C VAL A 236 -1.98 4.28 -15.22
N GLN A 237 -2.70 3.26 -14.79
CA GLN A 237 -3.45 2.38 -15.68
C GLN A 237 -4.88 2.21 -15.18
N THR A 238 -5.86 2.43 -16.05
CA THR A 238 -7.26 2.12 -15.74
C THR A 238 -7.85 1.15 -16.76
N SER A 239 -8.64 0.20 -16.25
CA SER A 239 -9.38 -0.78 -17.02
C SER A 239 -10.64 -1.17 -16.26
N GLY A 240 -11.71 -0.44 -16.53
CA GLY A 240 -13.03 -0.58 -15.89
C GLY A 240 -13.77 0.75 -15.96
N THR A 241 -14.80 0.92 -15.14
CA THR A 241 -15.54 2.20 -15.04
C THR A 241 -14.99 3.14 -13.95
N GLY A 242 -14.16 2.60 -13.06
CA GLY A 242 -13.49 3.27 -11.98
C GLY A 242 -12.45 4.29 -12.42
N SER A 243 -12.19 5.30 -11.60
CA SER A 243 -11.36 6.44 -11.97
C SER A 243 -10.13 6.61 -11.06
N ALA A 244 -9.09 7.25 -11.60
CA ALA A 244 -7.85 7.52 -10.89
C ALA A 244 -7.68 9.03 -10.69
N PHE A 245 -7.76 9.50 -9.44
CA PHE A 245 -7.68 10.91 -9.06
C PHE A 245 -6.32 11.22 -8.43
N LEU A 246 -5.34 11.57 -9.27
CA LEU A 246 -3.96 11.88 -8.87
C LEU A 246 -3.58 13.35 -9.14
N SER A 247 -4.52 14.24 -9.43
CA SER A 247 -4.19 15.63 -9.78
C SER A 247 -3.51 16.42 -8.65
N SER A 248 -3.65 15.96 -7.40
CA SER A 248 -2.94 16.46 -6.22
C SER A 248 -1.46 16.02 -6.17
N MET A 249 -1.07 15.00 -6.93
CA MET A 249 0.31 14.53 -7.05
C MET A 249 1.00 15.22 -8.22
N THR A 250 1.99 16.07 -7.95
CA THR A 250 2.79 16.72 -8.99
C THR A 250 4.01 15.86 -9.31
N CYS A 251 4.00 15.23 -10.48
CA CYS A 251 5.04 14.30 -10.89
C CYS A 251 5.91 14.85 -12.03
N GLN A 252 7.20 14.50 -12.10
CA GLN A 252 8.06 14.98 -13.20
C GLN A 252 7.71 14.24 -14.51
N ASP A 253 7.79 12.91 -14.48
CA ASP A 253 7.45 12.05 -15.61
C ASP A 253 6.11 11.34 -15.34
N THR A 254 5.13 11.44 -16.25
CA THR A 254 3.85 10.72 -16.10
C THR A 254 3.51 9.91 -17.35
N GLY A 255 3.26 8.62 -17.16
CA GLY A 255 2.74 7.71 -18.18
C GLY A 255 1.33 7.24 -17.84
N VAL A 256 0.42 7.31 -18.82
CA VAL A 256 -0.98 6.95 -18.64
C VAL A 256 -1.41 5.91 -19.68
N VAL A 257 -2.12 4.88 -19.25
CA VAL A 257 -2.78 3.89 -20.11
C VAL A 257 -4.26 3.80 -19.73
N LEU A 258 -5.13 4.23 -20.64
CA LEU A 258 -6.58 4.15 -20.48
C LEU A 258 -7.13 3.06 -21.41
N LEU A 259 -7.81 2.05 -20.85
CA LEU A 259 -8.30 0.90 -21.63
C LEU A 259 -9.84 0.82 -21.73
N ASN A 260 -10.59 1.56 -20.90
CA ASN A 260 -12.05 1.43 -20.83
C ASN A 260 -12.72 2.80 -20.54
N THR A 261 -13.81 2.86 -19.77
CA THR A 261 -14.63 4.07 -19.57
C THR A 261 -14.21 4.95 -18.38
N GLY A 262 -13.35 4.45 -17.49
CA GLY A 262 -12.86 5.19 -16.33
C GLY A 262 -12.03 6.43 -16.70
N ASN A 263 -12.04 7.45 -15.84
CA ASN A 263 -11.29 8.69 -16.08
C ASN A 263 -9.98 8.72 -15.31
N ILE A 264 -9.00 9.45 -15.84
CA ILE A 264 -7.68 9.62 -15.21
C ILE A 264 -7.40 11.10 -15.07
N TYR A 265 -7.03 11.54 -13.86
CA TYR A 265 -6.69 12.93 -13.55
C TYR A 265 -5.27 12.98 -13.00
N VAL A 266 -4.35 13.69 -13.67
CA VAL A 266 -2.93 13.72 -13.32
C VAL A 266 -2.31 15.11 -13.48
N THR A 267 -1.18 15.34 -12.83
CA THR A 267 -0.37 16.56 -12.97
C THR A 267 1.08 16.17 -13.29
N SER A 268 1.65 16.74 -14.36
CA SER A 268 3.02 16.43 -14.80
C SER A 268 3.83 17.68 -15.17
N THR A 269 5.12 17.74 -14.84
CA THR A 269 5.96 18.93 -15.12
C THR A 269 6.97 18.75 -16.26
N ASP A 270 7.58 17.58 -16.43
CA ASP A 270 8.70 17.39 -17.38
C ASP A 270 8.29 16.59 -18.62
N SER A 271 7.63 15.45 -18.42
CA SER A 271 7.13 14.63 -19.53
C SER A 271 5.77 14.02 -19.24
N PHE A 272 4.95 13.91 -20.29
CA PHE A 272 3.64 13.30 -20.24
C PHE A 272 3.41 12.44 -21.48
N ALA A 273 2.97 11.21 -21.28
CA ALA A 273 2.59 10.33 -22.37
C ALA A 273 1.28 9.61 -22.02
N SER A 274 0.25 9.79 -22.85
CA SER A 274 -0.99 9.03 -22.75
C SER A 274 -1.14 8.04 -23.90
N GLU A 275 -1.54 6.83 -23.55
CA GLU A 275 -2.03 5.82 -24.46
C GLU A 275 -3.49 5.55 -24.13
N ASP A 276 -4.38 6.15 -24.93
CA ASP A 276 -5.81 5.98 -24.81
C ASP A 276 -6.31 4.97 -25.84
N ARG A 277 -6.90 3.89 -25.34
CA ARG A 277 -7.58 2.84 -26.10
C ARG A 277 -9.02 2.62 -25.59
N GLY A 278 -9.48 3.48 -24.69
CA GLY A 278 -10.78 3.38 -24.02
C GLY A 278 -11.81 4.34 -24.60
N THR A 279 -12.85 4.59 -23.81
CA THR A 279 -13.88 5.61 -24.09
C THR A 279 -14.08 6.57 -22.92
N GLY A 280 -13.26 6.47 -21.87
CA GLY A 280 -13.14 7.49 -20.83
C GLY A 280 -12.24 8.63 -21.29
N ASP A 281 -11.91 9.52 -20.36
CA ASP A 281 -11.09 10.69 -20.64
C ASP A 281 -9.84 10.75 -19.74
N VAL A 282 -8.73 11.19 -20.34
CA VAL A 282 -7.50 11.52 -19.61
C VAL A 282 -7.43 13.04 -19.46
N PHE A 283 -7.47 13.52 -18.22
CA PHE A 283 -7.31 14.92 -17.87
C PHE A 283 -5.91 15.16 -17.27
N ALA A 284 -5.20 16.17 -17.76
CA ALA A 284 -3.85 16.47 -17.33
C ALA A 284 -3.63 17.98 -17.09
N ALA A 285 -2.95 18.31 -15.99
CA ALA A 285 -2.36 19.62 -15.79
C ALA A 285 -0.87 19.54 -16.16
N ILE A 286 -0.54 20.21 -17.27
CA ILE A 286 0.81 20.30 -17.80
C ILE A 286 1.06 21.71 -18.29
N ASP A 287 2.30 22.18 -18.22
CA ASP A 287 2.70 23.43 -18.85
C ASP A 287 3.19 23.14 -20.28
N ALA A 288 2.41 23.57 -21.28
CA ALA A 288 2.71 23.34 -22.69
C ALA A 288 4.05 23.95 -23.15
N LEU A 289 4.63 24.88 -22.39
CA LEU A 289 5.93 25.49 -22.71
C LEU A 289 7.12 24.67 -22.18
N THR A 290 6.93 23.88 -21.12
CA THR A 290 8.02 23.18 -20.42
C THR A 290 7.89 21.66 -20.45
N THR A 291 6.67 21.14 -20.58
CA THR A 291 6.37 19.71 -20.53
C THR A 291 6.37 19.07 -21.92
N ASN A 292 7.15 18.00 -22.11
CA ASN A 292 7.09 17.21 -23.33
C ASN A 292 5.88 16.27 -23.31
N ALA A 293 4.79 16.68 -23.95
CA ALA A 293 3.53 15.95 -23.97
C ALA A 293 3.32 15.15 -25.26
N THR A 294 2.83 13.91 -25.14
CA THR A 294 2.41 13.06 -26.27
C THR A 294 1.12 12.32 -25.93
N GLY A 295 0.31 12.02 -26.95
CA GLY A 295 -0.99 11.35 -26.77
C GLY A 295 -2.17 12.32 -26.62
N THR A 296 -3.36 11.78 -26.40
CA THR A 296 -4.61 12.53 -26.24
C THR A 296 -4.85 12.83 -24.75
N TYR A 297 -5.21 14.08 -24.43
CA TYR A 297 -5.62 14.49 -23.08
C TYR A 297 -6.45 15.77 -23.15
N TYR A 298 -7.15 16.06 -22.07
CA TYR A 298 -7.91 17.30 -21.86
C TYR A 298 -7.32 18.09 -20.69
N PRO A 299 -7.49 19.43 -20.64
CA PRO A 299 -7.12 20.21 -19.46
C PRO A 299 -7.85 19.74 -18.21
N LEU A 300 -7.21 19.79 -17.04
CA LEU A 300 -7.91 19.50 -15.78
C LEU A 300 -9.13 20.42 -15.60
N PRO A 301 -10.29 19.88 -15.22
CA PRO A 301 -11.43 20.71 -14.81
C PRO A 301 -11.14 21.38 -13.46
N ASP A 302 -11.70 22.57 -13.22
CA ASP A 302 -11.48 23.36 -12.00
C ASP A 302 -11.81 22.61 -10.70
N ASN A 303 -12.67 21.59 -10.76
CA ASN A 303 -13.17 20.85 -9.61
C ASN A 303 -13.02 19.32 -9.75
N VAL A 304 -11.81 18.84 -9.99
CA VAL A 304 -11.50 17.41 -10.17
C VAL A 304 -12.13 16.50 -9.10
N LEU A 305 -12.07 16.93 -7.83
CA LEU A 305 -12.52 16.11 -6.70
C LEU A 305 -14.04 16.14 -6.46
N LEU A 306 -14.82 16.98 -7.16
CA LEU A 306 -16.29 16.91 -7.08
C LEU A 306 -16.86 15.63 -7.72
N GLY A 307 -16.09 14.98 -8.60
CA GLY A 307 -16.44 13.68 -9.18
C GLY A 307 -15.79 12.48 -8.50
N ALA A 308 -14.94 12.69 -7.49
CA ALA A 308 -14.28 11.62 -6.75
C ALA A 308 -15.25 11.02 -5.71
N PRO A 309 -15.10 9.72 -5.36
CA PRO A 309 -15.82 9.18 -4.22
C PRO A 309 -15.44 9.95 -2.96
N THR A 310 -16.44 10.25 -2.13
CA THR A 310 -16.21 10.97 -0.88
C THR A 310 -15.57 10.04 0.12
N TYR A 311 -14.35 10.39 0.54
CA TYR A 311 -13.76 9.78 1.72
C TYR A 311 -14.59 10.14 2.95
N THR A 312 -15.09 9.13 3.66
CA THR A 312 -15.77 9.31 4.96
C THR A 312 -14.88 8.73 6.04
N SER A 313 -14.41 9.56 6.97
CA SER A 313 -13.66 9.06 8.12
C SER A 313 -14.55 8.09 8.90
N LEU A 314 -14.15 6.84 8.94
CA LEU A 314 -14.84 5.84 9.74
C LEU A 314 -14.57 6.15 11.21
N VAL A 315 -15.62 6.02 12.03
CA VAL A 315 -15.48 6.13 13.48
C VAL A 315 -14.85 4.83 13.95
N VAL A 316 -13.67 4.93 14.59
CA VAL A 316 -13.02 3.78 15.23
C VAL A 316 -14.05 3.15 16.17
N PRO A 317 -14.38 1.86 15.99
CA PRO A 317 -15.40 1.21 16.80
C PRO A 317 -15.13 1.38 18.28
N ASP A 318 -16.20 1.67 19.04
CA ASP A 318 -16.11 1.65 20.49
C ASP A 318 -15.56 0.29 20.94
N ARG A 319 -14.66 0.32 21.93
CA ARG A 319 -13.99 -0.85 22.50
C ARG A 319 -14.95 -1.66 23.39
N THR A 320 -16.11 -1.99 22.85
CA THR A 320 -17.27 -2.62 23.49
C THR A 320 -17.47 -4.04 22.99
N PRO A 321 -18.23 -4.86 23.74
CA PRO A 321 -18.56 -6.21 23.30
C PRO A 321 -19.14 -6.29 21.89
N THR A 322 -18.71 -7.30 21.14
CA THR A 322 -19.20 -7.63 19.80
C THR A 322 -20.18 -8.79 19.88
N THR A 323 -21.34 -8.64 19.23
CA THR A 323 -22.32 -9.73 19.09
C THR A 323 -21.90 -10.66 17.95
N ILE A 324 -22.00 -11.96 18.17
CA ILE A 324 -21.69 -12.99 17.18
C ILE A 324 -22.74 -14.11 17.19
N GLU A 325 -22.95 -14.69 16.01
CA GLU A 325 -23.64 -15.96 15.84
C GLU A 325 -22.71 -16.93 15.09
N ILE A 326 -22.33 -18.02 15.75
CA ILE A 326 -21.51 -19.08 15.18
C ILE A 326 -22.45 -20.22 14.82
N LYS A 327 -22.51 -20.57 13.54
CA LYS A 327 -23.22 -21.78 13.10
C LYS A 327 -22.37 -23.01 13.38
N GLY A 328 -22.97 -24.01 14.02
CA GLY A 328 -22.29 -25.24 14.36
C GLY A 328 -21.87 -25.98 13.09
N VAL A 329 -20.63 -26.46 13.06
CA VAL A 329 -20.21 -27.42 12.02
C VAL A 329 -20.88 -28.76 12.32
N HIS A 330 -22.03 -29.02 11.69
CA HIS A 330 -22.70 -30.32 11.76
C HIS A 330 -21.86 -31.36 11.03
N SER A 331 -20.95 -32.02 11.76
CA SER A 331 -20.32 -33.24 11.25
C SER A 331 -21.37 -34.34 11.17
N THR A 332 -21.72 -34.77 9.95
CA THR A 332 -22.60 -35.91 9.68
C THR A 332 -21.88 -37.26 9.85
N SER A 333 -20.94 -37.37 10.79
CA SER A 333 -20.27 -38.64 11.10
C SER A 333 -20.10 -38.81 12.62
N PRO A 334 -20.67 -39.87 13.23
CA PRO A 334 -20.57 -40.11 14.65
C PRO A 334 -19.31 -40.92 14.93
N ASP A 335 -18.20 -40.28 15.31
CA ASP A 335 -17.19 -40.96 16.11
C ASP A 335 -16.49 -40.03 17.09
N LYS A 336 -16.51 -40.46 18.35
CA LYS A 336 -15.93 -39.81 19.53
C LYS A 336 -14.41 -39.70 19.40
N LEU A 337 -13.84 -38.52 19.65
CA LEU A 337 -12.50 -38.40 20.23
C LEU A 337 -12.44 -37.25 21.25
N PRO A 338 -11.68 -37.41 22.36
CA PRO A 338 -11.54 -36.40 23.42
C PRO A 338 -10.60 -35.26 22.99
N PRO A 339 -10.64 -34.09 23.68
CA PRO A 339 -9.79 -32.96 23.32
C PRO A 339 -8.31 -33.34 23.47
N THR A 340 -7.58 -33.26 22.37
CA THR A 340 -6.15 -33.53 22.31
C THR A 340 -5.45 -32.20 22.02
N VAL A 341 -4.53 -31.78 22.90
CA VAL A 341 -3.55 -30.76 22.57
C VAL A 341 -2.64 -31.36 21.51
N VAL A 342 -2.82 -30.94 20.25
CA VAL A 342 -1.99 -31.40 19.14
C VAL A 342 -1.05 -30.26 18.76
N SER A 343 0.19 -30.33 19.24
CA SER A 343 1.33 -29.69 18.58
C SER A 343 1.53 -30.41 17.24
N ARG A 344 0.80 -29.98 16.21
CA ARG A 344 1.02 -30.44 14.83
C ARG A 344 1.78 -29.33 14.12
N GLY A 345 3.02 -29.61 13.73
CA GLY A 345 3.69 -28.84 12.70
C GLY A 345 2.82 -28.89 11.44
N SER A 346 2.09 -27.82 11.17
CA SER A 346 1.31 -27.66 9.96
C SER A 346 2.24 -27.16 8.87
N ASN A 347 2.39 -27.95 7.81
CA ASN A 347 2.89 -27.45 6.56
C ASN A 347 1.94 -26.33 6.11
N ALA A 348 2.53 -25.16 5.85
CA ALA A 348 1.87 -23.94 5.41
C ALA A 348 0.71 -24.23 4.45
N ILE A 349 -0.49 -23.81 4.85
CA ILE A 349 -1.68 -23.86 4.03
C ILE A 349 -1.57 -22.71 3.02
N GLY A 350 -1.11 -23.04 1.81
CA GLY A 350 -1.70 -22.57 0.55
C GLY A 350 -2.00 -21.07 0.38
N GLU A 351 -1.10 -20.17 0.74
CA GLU A 351 -1.12 -18.79 0.24
C GLU A 351 -0.46 -18.75 -1.15
N GLY A 352 -1.24 -18.92 -2.20
CA GLY A 352 -0.67 -18.85 -3.54
C GLY A 352 -1.66 -19.15 -4.63
N CYS A 353 -2.40 -18.13 -5.06
CA CYS A 353 -2.78 -18.02 -6.47
C CYS A 353 -3.33 -16.65 -6.87
N VAL A 354 -3.85 -15.82 -5.95
CA VAL A 354 -4.45 -14.53 -6.35
C VAL A 354 -3.47 -13.36 -6.18
N ALA A 355 -2.80 -13.25 -5.03
CA ALA A 355 -1.76 -12.24 -4.80
C ALA A 355 -0.58 -12.37 -5.79
N GLY A 356 -0.21 -13.61 -6.15
CA GLY A 356 0.84 -13.88 -7.15
C GLY A 356 0.47 -13.45 -8.57
N ILE A 357 -0.82 -13.44 -8.94
CA ILE A 357 -1.27 -13.00 -10.28
C ILE A 357 -1.29 -11.46 -10.35
N VAL A 358 -1.73 -10.78 -9.29
CA VAL A 358 -1.69 -9.31 -9.23
C VAL A 358 -0.25 -8.82 -9.18
N LEU A 359 0.61 -9.41 -8.34
CA LEU A 359 2.03 -9.06 -8.28
C LEU A 359 2.75 -9.38 -9.60
N ALA A 360 2.44 -10.51 -10.26
CA ALA A 360 3.00 -10.83 -11.57
C ALA A 360 2.50 -9.91 -12.69
N LEU A 361 1.22 -9.50 -12.69
CA LEU A 361 0.68 -8.52 -13.63
C LEU A 361 1.20 -7.10 -13.34
N VAL A 362 1.46 -6.77 -12.08
CA VAL A 362 2.08 -5.52 -11.65
C VAL A 362 3.54 -5.46 -12.09
N LEU A 363 4.31 -6.52 -11.87
CA LEU A 363 5.69 -6.67 -12.33
C LEU A 363 5.77 -6.71 -13.87
N LEU A 364 4.89 -7.42 -14.56
CA LEU A 364 4.88 -7.48 -16.03
C LEU A 364 4.52 -6.14 -16.67
N ALA A 365 3.58 -5.39 -16.09
CA ALA A 365 3.25 -4.05 -16.56
C ALA A 365 4.33 -3.01 -16.19
N ALA A 366 4.98 -3.12 -15.03
CA ALA A 366 6.12 -2.27 -14.65
C ALA A 366 7.33 -2.53 -15.57
N ILE A 367 7.61 -3.80 -15.91
CA ILE A 367 8.62 -4.17 -16.90
C ILE A 367 8.25 -3.62 -18.28
N ALA A 368 6.97 -3.71 -18.69
CA ALA A 368 6.51 -3.12 -19.94
C ALA A 368 6.66 -1.58 -19.95
N GLY A 369 6.33 -0.90 -18.86
CA GLY A 369 6.54 0.55 -18.68
C GLY A 369 8.02 0.94 -18.74
N VAL A 370 8.91 0.19 -18.10
CA VAL A 370 10.37 0.38 -18.20
C VAL A 370 10.89 0.11 -19.61
N LEU A 371 10.38 -0.90 -20.30
CA LEU A 371 10.74 -1.21 -21.70
C LEU A 371 10.24 -0.14 -22.67
N ILE A 372 9.04 0.41 -22.45
CA ILE A 372 8.50 1.55 -23.21
C ILE A 372 9.35 2.80 -22.91
N ARG A 373 9.68 3.08 -21.64
CA ARG A 373 10.60 4.17 -21.23
C ARG A 373 11.97 4.05 -21.90
N ARG A 374 12.53 2.84 -21.95
CA ARG A 374 13.79 2.55 -22.68
C ARG A 374 13.65 2.76 -24.18
N ARG A 375 12.53 2.39 -24.80
CA ARG A 375 12.27 2.63 -26.23
C ARG A 375 12.06 4.11 -26.56
N VAL A 376 11.40 4.87 -25.70
CA VAL A 376 11.21 6.32 -25.85
C VAL A 376 12.53 7.07 -25.64
N LYS A 377 13.34 6.69 -24.64
CA LYS A 377 14.72 7.20 -24.49
C LYS A 377 15.62 6.79 -25.67
N ALA A 378 15.52 5.57 -26.20
CA ALA A 378 16.32 5.10 -27.32
C ALA A 378 15.90 5.67 -28.69
N ARG A 379 14.66 6.15 -28.83
CA ARG A 379 14.23 6.94 -30.01
C ARG A 379 14.81 8.35 -30.04
N LYS A 380 15.47 8.82 -28.97
CA LYS A 380 16.38 9.96 -29.03
C LYS A 380 17.72 9.49 -29.59
N HIS A 381 17.92 9.61 -30.89
CA HIS A 381 19.24 9.57 -31.54
C HIS A 381 19.49 10.87 -32.31
N PRO A 382 20.77 11.20 -32.52
CA PRO A 382 21.58 12.11 -31.72
C PRO A 382 21.34 13.58 -32.11
N GLN A 383 21.56 14.50 -31.15
CA GLN A 383 21.81 15.90 -31.45
C GLN A 383 22.94 15.98 -32.49
N VAL A 384 22.61 16.42 -33.70
CA VAL A 384 23.58 16.83 -34.71
C VAL A 384 24.37 17.98 -34.09
N LYS A 385 25.63 17.73 -33.72
CA LYS A 385 26.59 18.80 -33.42
C LYS A 385 26.79 19.59 -34.70
N LEU A 386 26.16 20.75 -34.82
CA LEU A 386 26.61 21.76 -35.77
C LEU A 386 27.94 22.32 -35.23
N ASN A 387 29.04 21.90 -35.84
CA ASN A 387 30.33 22.56 -35.69
C ASN A 387 30.26 23.91 -36.41
N TYR A 388 30.18 25.00 -35.64
CA TYR A 388 30.67 26.29 -36.12
C TYR A 388 32.12 26.44 -35.66
N VAL A 389 33.02 26.26 -36.62
CA VAL A 389 34.42 26.66 -36.51
C VAL A 389 34.45 28.18 -36.70
N THR A 390 34.84 28.91 -35.66
CA THR A 390 35.54 30.19 -35.82
C THR A 390 36.66 30.19 -34.80
N GLU A 391 37.84 29.77 -35.25
CA GLU A 391 39.11 29.97 -34.56
C GLU A 391 39.43 31.47 -34.54
N VAL A 392 39.61 32.03 -33.34
CA VAL A 392 40.67 33.02 -33.10
C VAL A 392 41.16 32.78 -31.68
N GLU A 393 42.27 32.06 -31.53
CA GLU A 393 43.09 32.18 -30.33
C GLU A 393 44.57 32.20 -30.71
N PHE A 394 45.23 33.30 -30.33
CA PHE A 394 46.66 33.47 -30.42
C PHE A 394 47.31 32.75 -29.25
N ALA A 395 48.13 31.73 -29.53
CA ALA A 395 49.10 31.21 -28.58
C ALA A 395 50.40 30.83 -29.29
N GLN A 396 51.50 31.18 -28.63
CA GLN A 396 52.85 31.33 -29.15
C GLN A 396 53.50 30.00 -29.58
N LEU A 397 54.12 30.02 -30.77
CA LEU A 397 55.00 28.96 -31.28
C LEU A 397 56.42 29.11 -30.72
N ALA A 398 56.90 28.07 -30.03
CA ALA A 398 58.31 27.87 -29.73
C ALA A 398 59.01 27.15 -30.90
N THR A 399 60.13 27.70 -31.37
CA THR A 399 61.06 27.07 -32.34
C THR A 399 62.14 26.30 -31.58
N PRO A 400 62.56 25.10 -32.04
CA PRO A 400 63.81 24.96 -32.84
C PRO A 400 63.74 23.73 -33.81
N ALA A 401 64.65 23.39 -34.73
CA ALA A 401 65.88 23.93 -35.32
C ALA A 401 66.21 23.09 -36.59
N GLY A 402 66.93 23.71 -37.55
CA GLY A 402 67.75 23.06 -38.60
C GLY A 402 66.97 22.47 -39.79
N ALA A 403 67.40 22.57 -41.04
CA ALA A 403 68.63 23.07 -41.65
C ALA A 403 68.37 23.39 -43.14
N ASP A 404 69.18 24.32 -43.68
CA ASP A 404 69.64 24.51 -45.07
C ASP A 404 68.62 24.34 -46.23
N GLU A 405 68.41 25.32 -47.12
CA GLU A 405 69.43 25.73 -48.08
C GLU A 405 69.14 27.11 -48.73
N LYS A 406 70.21 27.68 -49.27
CA LYS A 406 70.46 29.03 -49.79
C LYS A 406 69.71 29.45 -51.07
N VAL A 407 69.36 30.75 -51.09
CA VAL A 407 69.63 31.78 -52.14
C VAL A 407 68.75 31.80 -53.41
N LEU A 408 68.00 32.90 -53.62
CA LEU A 408 68.34 33.93 -54.62
C LEU A 408 67.49 35.23 -54.43
N SER A 409 68.19 36.35 -54.53
CA SER A 409 67.76 37.75 -54.54
C SER A 409 66.97 38.17 -55.80
N MET A 410 66.05 39.14 -55.71
CA MET A 410 66.24 40.55 -56.14
C MET A 410 64.90 41.30 -56.39
N GLN A 411 64.87 42.53 -55.86
CA GLN A 411 64.38 43.78 -56.47
C GLN A 411 62.87 44.09 -56.63
N THR A 412 62.44 45.05 -55.79
CA THR A 412 61.86 46.37 -56.12
C THR A 412 60.87 46.50 -57.30
N ALA A 413 59.65 46.92 -56.96
CA ALA A 413 59.12 48.25 -57.28
C ALA A 413 58.13 48.66 -56.18
#